data_AF-D7RA76-F1
#
_entry.id   AF-D7RA76-F1
#
_cell.length_a   1.000
_cell.length_b   1.000
_cell.length_c   1.000
_cell.angle_alpha   90.00
_cell.angle_beta   90.00
_cell.angle_gamma   90.00
#
_symmetry.space_group_name_H-M   'P 1'
#
loop_
_entity.id
_entity.type
_entity.pdbx_description
1 polymer ?
#
loop_
_entity_poly.entity_id
_entity_poly.type
_entity_poly.pdbx_seq_one_letter_code
_entity_poly.pdbx_strand_id
1 'polypeptide(L)'
;AGVIKAIGKLELVKTPGDTLGDAYEYLISQFASKSGKKAGEFYTPQEVSELLARLTLVGKDYSSGMSVYDPAMGSGSLLLNFRKYVPNSSRITYYGQEINTSTFNLARMNMILHHVDLANQKLRNGDTLDEDWPAEETTNFDSVVMNPPYSLKWSADKGFLDDPR
;
A
#
# COMPACT_ATOMS: atom_id res chain seq x y z
N ALA A 1 -20.98 4.29 -22.81
CA ALA A 1 -21.98 3.20 -22.63
C ALA A 1 -21.36 1.79 -22.57
N GLY A 2 -20.35 1.46 -23.39
CA GLY A 2 -19.77 0.10 -23.44
C GLY A 2 -19.15 -0.41 -22.13
N VAL A 3 -18.36 0.43 -21.43
CA VAL A 3 -17.70 0.06 -20.17
C VAL A 3 -18.70 -0.28 -19.07
N ILE A 4 -19.71 0.57 -18.85
CA ILE A 4 -20.78 0.33 -17.85
C ILE A 4 -21.51 -0.98 -18.14
N LYS A 5 -21.81 -1.27 -19.41
CA LYS A 5 -22.48 -2.52 -19.81
C LYS A 5 -21.58 -3.75 -19.62
N ALA A 6 -20.27 -3.62 -19.79
CA ALA A 6 -19.33 -4.71 -19.54
C ALA A 6 -19.22 -5.01 -18.04
N ILE A 7 -19.07 -3.96 -17.21
CA ILE A 7 -19.02 -4.08 -15.75
C ILE A 7 -20.33 -4.60 -15.19
N GLY A 8 -21.48 -4.10 -15.66
CA GLY A 8 -22.80 -4.51 -15.18
C GLY A 8 -23.16 -5.97 -15.45
N LYS A 9 -22.37 -6.69 -16.26
CA LYS A 9 -22.51 -8.15 -16.45
C LYS A 9 -21.73 -8.98 -15.43
N LEU A 10 -20.83 -8.36 -14.66
CA LEU A 10 -19.99 -9.02 -13.68
C LEU A 10 -20.71 -9.06 -12.33
N GLU A 11 -20.74 -10.21 -11.66
CA GLU A 11 -21.25 -10.34 -10.30
C GLU A 11 -20.18 -9.96 -9.27
N LEU A 12 -19.90 -8.66 -9.12
CA LEU A 12 -18.80 -8.18 -8.27
C LEU A 12 -19.03 -8.40 -6.77
N VAL A 13 -20.29 -8.33 -6.30
CA VAL A 13 -20.60 -8.37 -4.85
C VAL A 13 -20.79 -9.80 -4.31
N LYS A 14 -21.14 -10.76 -5.17
CA LYS A 14 -21.41 -12.15 -4.76
C LYS A 14 -20.23 -13.09 -4.98
N THR A 15 -19.11 -12.57 -5.46
CA THR A 15 -17.92 -13.40 -5.70
C THR A 15 -17.33 -13.83 -4.36
N PRO A 16 -17.16 -15.14 -4.09
CA PRO A 16 -16.58 -15.61 -2.84
C PRO A 16 -15.11 -15.21 -2.68
N GLY A 17 -14.72 -14.85 -1.45
CA GLY A 17 -13.32 -14.67 -1.06
C GLY A 17 -12.64 -13.44 -1.66
N ASP A 18 -11.31 -13.52 -1.79
CA ASP A 18 -10.44 -12.41 -2.22
C ASP A 18 -10.39 -12.21 -3.74
N THR A 19 -11.20 -12.96 -4.50
CA THR A 19 -11.14 -13.00 -5.98
C THR A 19 -11.29 -11.62 -6.63
N LEU A 20 -12.13 -10.76 -6.06
CA LEU A 20 -12.31 -9.40 -6.57
C LEU A 20 -11.07 -8.53 -6.30
N GLY A 21 -10.48 -8.66 -5.12
CA GLY A 21 -9.21 -8.01 -4.76
C GLY A 21 -8.08 -8.46 -5.68
N ASP A 22 -7.92 -9.77 -5.86
CA ASP A 22 -6.90 -10.36 -6.76
C ASP A 22 -7.09 -9.90 -8.21
N ALA A 23 -8.33 -9.81 -8.70
CA ALA A 23 -8.62 -9.30 -10.03
C ALA A 23 -8.28 -7.80 -10.15
N TYR A 24 -8.54 -7.02 -9.12
CA TYR A 24 -8.17 -5.60 -9.08
C TYR A 24 -6.66 -5.42 -9.07
N GLU A 25 -5.96 -6.20 -8.26
CA GLU A 25 -4.50 -6.24 -8.18
C GLU A 25 -3.88 -6.64 -9.53
N TYR A 26 -4.46 -7.63 -10.20
CA TYR A 26 -4.08 -7.99 -11.56
C TYR A 26 -4.23 -6.80 -12.52
N LEU A 27 -5.36 -6.09 -12.49
CA LEU A 27 -5.57 -4.91 -13.33
C LEU A 27 -4.54 -3.81 -13.03
N ILE A 28 -4.23 -3.54 -11.76
CA ILE A 28 -3.17 -2.59 -11.36
C ILE A 28 -1.84 -3.00 -11.99
N SER A 29 -1.46 -4.29 -11.91
CA SER A 29 -0.22 -4.81 -12.52
C SER A 29 -0.19 -4.62 -14.06
N GLN A 30 -1.34 -4.79 -14.73
CA GLN A 30 -1.47 -4.58 -16.17
C GLN A 30 -1.38 -3.10 -16.54
N PHE A 31 -1.91 -2.19 -15.72
CA PHE A 31 -1.72 -0.76 -15.94
C PHE A 31 -0.28 -0.35 -15.69
N ALA A 32 0.37 -0.87 -14.65
CA ALA A 32 1.75 -0.56 -14.34
C ALA A 32 2.71 -1.00 -15.46
N SER A 33 2.56 -2.24 -15.95
CA SER A 33 3.38 -2.76 -17.06
C SER A 33 3.20 -2.00 -18.37
N LYS A 34 2.01 -1.43 -18.63
CA LYS A 34 1.71 -0.68 -19.88
C LYS A 34 2.06 0.81 -19.82
N SER A 35 2.14 1.40 -18.63
CA SER A 35 2.35 2.84 -18.44
C SER A 35 3.82 3.30 -18.57
N GLY A 36 4.76 2.39 -18.85
CA GLY A 36 6.18 2.71 -19.08
C GLY A 36 6.92 3.26 -17.84
N LYS A 37 8.01 4.00 -18.03
CA LYS A 37 8.92 4.45 -16.94
C LYS A 37 8.26 5.23 -15.79
N LYS A 38 7.11 5.88 -16.03
CA LYS A 38 6.38 6.65 -15.00
C LYS A 38 5.54 5.80 -14.05
N ALA A 39 5.40 4.50 -14.30
CA ALA A 39 4.51 3.63 -13.56
C ALA A 39 5.17 2.92 -12.37
N GLY A 40 6.51 2.82 -12.36
CA GLY A 40 7.27 2.22 -11.26
C GLY A 40 7.15 2.98 -9.94
N GLU A 41 6.67 4.23 -9.99
CA GLU A 41 6.40 5.08 -8.83
C GLU A 41 5.15 4.64 -8.04
N PHE A 42 4.26 3.85 -8.63
CA PHE A 42 2.96 3.53 -8.02
C PHE A 42 2.70 2.03 -7.82
N TYR A 43 3.59 1.15 -8.31
CA TYR A 43 3.42 -0.29 -8.22
C TYR A 43 4.75 -1.02 -8.08
N THR A 44 4.80 -1.91 -7.09
CA THR A 44 5.91 -2.83 -6.86
C THR A 44 5.51 -4.21 -7.42
N PRO A 45 6.30 -4.84 -8.31
CA PRO A 45 6.02 -6.19 -8.79
C PRO A 45 5.72 -7.18 -7.65
N GLN A 46 4.80 -8.12 -7.87
CA GLN A 46 4.31 -9.02 -6.82
C GLN A 46 5.43 -9.88 -6.22
N GLU A 47 6.36 -10.36 -7.05
CA GLU A 47 7.49 -11.19 -6.62
C GLU A 47 8.45 -10.41 -5.69
N VAL A 48 8.68 -9.13 -6.00
CA VAL A 48 9.47 -8.24 -5.16
C VAL A 48 8.72 -7.92 -3.87
N SER A 49 7.42 -7.68 -3.97
CA SER A 49 6.59 -7.35 -2.81
C SER A 49 6.49 -8.51 -1.81
N GLU A 50 6.31 -9.73 -2.30
CA GLU A 50 6.36 -10.94 -1.49
C GLU A 50 7.71 -11.08 -0.78
N LEU A 51 8.81 -10.92 -1.52
CA LEU A 51 10.15 -11.04 -0.94
C LEU A 51 10.35 -10.02 0.19
N LEU A 52 10.05 -8.75 -0.04
CA LEU A 52 10.20 -7.69 0.95
C LEU A 52 9.35 -7.96 2.20
N ALA A 53 8.08 -8.33 2.02
CA ALA A 53 7.21 -8.66 3.15
C ALA A 53 7.73 -9.86 3.95
N ARG A 54 8.20 -10.92 3.29
CA ARG A 54 8.72 -12.11 3.98
C ARG A 54 10.00 -11.84 4.74
N LEU A 55 10.89 -11.00 4.20
CA LEU A 55 12.15 -10.64 4.86
C LEU A 55 11.92 -9.97 6.21
N THR A 56 10.91 -9.10 6.35
CA THR A 56 10.65 -8.40 7.61
C THR A 56 9.96 -9.26 8.68
N LEU A 57 9.43 -10.42 8.28
CA LEU A 57 8.74 -11.38 9.15
C LEU A 57 9.65 -12.52 9.64
N VAL A 58 10.90 -12.63 9.16
CA VAL A 58 11.81 -13.74 9.51
C VAL A 58 12.06 -13.79 11.02
N GLY A 59 11.75 -14.93 11.64
CA GLY A 59 12.01 -15.18 13.06
C GLY A 59 11.08 -14.44 14.03
N LYS A 60 9.99 -13.85 13.54
CA LYS A 60 9.02 -13.11 14.34
C LYS A 60 7.67 -13.83 14.41
N ASP A 61 6.98 -13.69 15.54
CA ASP A 61 5.62 -14.19 15.74
C ASP A 61 4.65 -13.00 15.83
N TYR A 62 3.68 -12.96 14.91
CA TYR A 62 2.66 -11.93 14.82
C TYR A 62 1.23 -12.49 14.97
N SER A 63 1.09 -13.59 15.71
CA SER A 63 -0.22 -14.19 16.01
C SER A 63 -1.18 -13.23 16.73
N SER A 64 -0.65 -12.26 17.47
CA SER A 64 -1.43 -11.20 18.14
C SER A 64 -1.87 -10.05 17.24
N GLY A 65 -1.38 -9.98 16.00
CA GLY A 65 -1.49 -8.81 15.13
C GLY A 65 -0.17 -8.06 14.99
N MET A 66 -0.11 -7.12 14.03
CA MET A 66 1.08 -6.31 13.77
C MET A 66 0.73 -4.97 13.11
N SER A 67 1.63 -3.99 13.22
CA SER A 67 1.59 -2.75 12.45
C SER A 67 2.62 -2.77 11.31
N VAL A 68 2.20 -2.41 10.10
CA VAL A 68 3.09 -2.31 8.94
C VAL A 68 3.02 -0.92 8.35
N TYR A 69 4.16 -0.37 7.95
CA TYR A 69 4.23 0.97 7.37
C TYR A 69 4.93 0.99 6.00
N ASP A 70 4.36 1.77 5.08
CA ASP A 70 4.98 2.15 3.81
C ASP A 70 4.83 3.68 3.55
N PRO A 71 5.91 4.48 3.71
CA PRO A 71 5.89 5.93 3.48
C PRO A 71 5.74 6.34 2.00
N ALA A 72 5.84 5.39 1.06
CA ALA A 72 5.68 5.62 -0.37
C ALA A 72 4.82 4.50 -0.97
N MET A 73 3.64 4.30 -0.40
CA MET A 73 2.83 3.09 -0.56
C MET A 73 2.34 2.83 -1.98
N GLY A 74 2.33 3.84 -2.85
CA GLY A 74 1.77 3.70 -4.19
C GLY A 74 0.33 3.19 -4.14
N SER A 75 0.06 2.15 -4.91
CA SER A 75 -1.23 1.45 -4.97
C SER A 75 -1.57 0.58 -3.74
N GLY A 76 -0.71 0.55 -2.71
CA GLY A 76 -0.91 -0.26 -1.50
C GLY A 76 -0.68 -1.77 -1.70
N SER A 77 -0.31 -2.20 -2.91
CA SER A 77 -0.05 -3.60 -3.27
C SER A 77 1.06 -4.25 -2.43
N LEU A 78 2.11 -3.49 -2.10
CA LEU A 78 3.20 -3.97 -1.25
C LEU A 78 2.70 -4.23 0.17
N LEU A 79 1.98 -3.27 0.76
CA LEU A 79 1.36 -3.41 2.08
C LEU A 79 0.43 -4.63 2.16
N LEU A 80 -0.43 -4.82 1.16
CA LEU A 80 -1.40 -5.91 1.15
C LEU A 80 -0.76 -7.30 1.12
N ASN A 81 0.51 -7.45 0.70
CA ASN A 81 1.16 -8.77 0.67
C ASN A 81 1.33 -9.39 2.07
N PHE A 82 1.37 -8.59 3.14
CA PHE A 82 1.46 -9.10 4.52
C PHE A 82 0.29 -10.03 4.88
N ARG A 83 -0.90 -9.82 4.30
CA ARG A 83 -2.09 -10.66 4.55
C ARG A 83 -1.88 -12.13 4.23
N LYS A 84 -0.94 -12.44 3.32
CA LYS A 84 -0.63 -13.81 2.87
C LYS A 84 0.26 -14.58 3.86
N TYR A 85 1.00 -13.86 4.71
CA TYR A 85 2.06 -14.43 5.55
C TYR A 85 1.81 -14.28 7.05
N VAL A 86 0.93 -13.37 7.45
CA VAL A 86 0.55 -13.19 8.85
C VAL A 86 -0.65 -14.11 9.18
N PRO A 87 -0.59 -14.92 10.26
CA PRO A 87 -1.64 -15.91 10.57
C PRO A 87 -3.05 -15.32 10.74
N ASN A 88 -3.14 -14.08 11.23
CA ASN A 88 -4.40 -13.37 11.40
C ASN A 88 -4.36 -12.01 10.69
N SER A 89 -4.63 -12.03 9.38
CA SER A 89 -4.60 -10.84 8.53
C SER A 89 -5.58 -9.74 8.93
N SER A 90 -6.68 -10.09 9.64
CA SER A 90 -7.63 -9.12 10.19
C SER A 90 -7.07 -8.27 11.35
N ARG A 91 -5.92 -8.67 11.91
CA ARG A 91 -5.21 -7.96 12.98
C ARG A 91 -3.98 -7.21 12.49
N ILE A 92 -3.84 -7.02 11.17
CA ILE A 92 -2.81 -6.15 10.61
C ILE A 92 -3.38 -4.74 10.57
N THR A 93 -2.65 -3.78 11.14
CA THR A 93 -2.91 -2.35 10.93
C THR A 93 -1.94 -1.82 9.89
N TYR A 94 -2.50 -1.29 8.79
CA TYR A 94 -1.73 -0.77 7.66
C TYR A 94 -1.58 0.73 7.80
N TYR A 95 -0.34 1.19 7.84
CA TYR A 95 0.03 2.58 7.75
C TYR A 95 0.61 2.81 6.36
N GLY A 96 0.18 3.87 5.69
CA GLY A 96 0.73 4.20 4.39
C GLY A 96 0.59 5.67 4.03
N GLN A 97 1.56 6.18 3.29
CA GLN A 97 1.58 7.55 2.81
C GLN A 97 1.86 7.58 1.31
N GLU A 98 1.11 8.42 0.58
CA GLU A 98 1.25 8.61 -0.86
C GLU A 98 1.04 10.09 -1.20
N ILE A 99 1.89 10.65 -2.04
CA ILE A 99 1.82 12.08 -2.42
C ILE A 99 0.83 12.31 -3.58
N ASN A 100 0.69 11.33 -4.47
CA ASN A 100 -0.20 11.42 -5.62
C ASN A 100 -1.62 11.06 -5.24
N THR A 101 -2.53 12.04 -5.28
CA THR A 101 -3.94 11.84 -4.89
C THR A 101 -4.65 10.75 -5.68
N SER A 102 -4.35 10.58 -6.98
CA SER A 102 -4.97 9.54 -7.80
C SER A 102 -4.51 8.15 -7.37
N THR A 103 -3.21 7.99 -7.10
CA THR A 103 -2.63 6.74 -6.61
C THR A 103 -3.08 6.43 -5.18
N PHE A 104 -3.16 7.43 -4.32
CA PHE A 104 -3.72 7.31 -2.98
C PHE A 104 -5.15 6.75 -3.02
N ASN A 105 -6.01 7.27 -3.91
CA ASN A 105 -7.37 6.76 -4.08
C ASN A 105 -7.39 5.33 -4.62
N LEU A 106 -6.45 4.98 -5.51
CA LEU A 106 -6.29 3.60 -6.00
C LEU A 106 -5.99 2.66 -4.83
N ALA A 107 -5.09 3.03 -3.94
CA ALA A 107 -4.75 2.21 -2.80
C ALA A 107 -5.88 2.07 -1.77
N ARG A 108 -6.65 3.14 -1.55
CA ARG A 108 -7.87 3.06 -0.72
C ARG A 108 -8.87 2.08 -1.31
N MET A 109 -9.11 2.14 -2.61
CA MET A 109 -9.95 1.16 -3.29
C MET A 109 -9.37 -0.24 -3.17
N ASN A 110 -8.06 -0.40 -3.32
CA ASN A 110 -7.38 -1.69 -3.22
C ASN A 110 -7.59 -2.34 -1.83
N MET A 111 -7.41 -1.57 -0.75
CA MET A 111 -7.65 -2.02 0.62
C MET A 111 -9.12 -2.43 0.87
N ILE A 112 -10.07 -1.66 0.33
CA ILE A 112 -11.52 -1.97 0.46
C ILE A 112 -11.87 -3.26 -0.28
N LEU A 113 -11.37 -3.44 -1.50
CA LEU A 113 -11.66 -4.62 -2.33
C LEU A 113 -11.03 -5.90 -1.76
N HIS A 114 -9.97 -5.77 -0.98
CA HIS A 114 -9.35 -6.84 -0.21
C HIS A 114 -9.93 -7.00 1.21
N HIS A 115 -11.06 -6.34 1.50
CA HIS A 115 -11.79 -6.45 2.77
C HIS A 115 -10.97 -6.09 4.01
N VAL A 116 -10.04 -5.13 3.90
CA VAL A 116 -9.35 -4.59 5.08
C VAL A 116 -10.33 -3.70 5.86
N ASP A 117 -10.50 -3.95 7.16
CA ASP A 117 -11.36 -3.12 8.00
C ASP A 117 -10.90 -1.66 8.04
N LEU A 118 -11.84 -0.71 7.99
CA LEU A 118 -11.54 0.73 8.01
C LEU A 118 -10.74 1.14 9.26
N ALA A 119 -10.97 0.48 10.41
CA ALA A 119 -10.22 0.75 11.64
C ALA A 119 -8.73 0.41 11.50
N ASN A 120 -8.40 -0.55 10.65
CA ASN A 120 -7.05 -1.03 10.36
C ASN A 120 -6.37 -0.28 9.20
N GLN A 121 -7.04 0.70 8.60
CA GLN A 121 -6.48 1.51 7.51
C GLN A 121 -6.09 2.90 8.03
N LYS A 122 -4.80 3.15 8.17
CA LYS A 122 -4.23 4.46 8.46
C LYS A 122 -3.51 4.93 7.20
N LEU A 123 -4.21 5.68 6.34
CA LEU A 123 -3.66 6.11 5.05
C LEU A 123 -3.65 7.64 4.98
N ARG A 124 -2.51 8.23 4.60
CA ARG A 124 -2.35 9.68 4.42
C ARG A 124 -2.03 10.01 2.97
N ASN A 125 -2.70 11.05 2.46
CA ASN A 125 -2.32 11.69 1.20
C ASN A 125 -1.43 12.89 1.54
N GLY A 126 -0.12 12.80 1.27
CA GLY A 126 0.83 13.86 1.66
C GLY A 126 2.27 13.50 1.36
N ASP A 127 3.15 14.50 1.41
CA ASP A 127 4.59 14.34 1.18
C ASP A 127 5.28 13.75 2.41
N THR A 128 5.95 12.60 2.24
CA THR A 128 6.63 11.88 3.33
C THR A 128 7.92 12.53 3.80
N LEU A 129 8.54 13.42 3.00
CA LEU A 129 9.79 14.09 3.33
C LEU A 129 9.54 15.47 3.94
N ASP A 130 8.54 16.20 3.43
CA ASP A 130 8.23 17.55 3.93
C ASP A 130 7.48 17.50 5.28
N GLU A 131 6.56 16.55 5.48
CA GLU A 131 5.76 16.43 6.70
C GLU A 131 5.81 15.00 7.27
N ASP A 132 6.32 14.87 8.50
CA ASP A 132 6.42 13.56 9.14
C ASP A 132 5.06 13.02 9.57
N TRP A 133 4.92 11.71 9.50
CA TRP A 133 3.69 11.00 9.77
C TRP A 133 3.93 9.52 10.04
N PRO A 134 3.20 8.92 11.01
CA PRO A 134 2.29 9.54 11.97
C PRO A 134 3.02 10.26 13.10
N ALA A 135 2.62 11.49 13.44
CA ALA A 135 3.35 12.33 14.40
C ALA A 135 2.99 12.11 15.88
N GLU A 136 1.85 11.48 16.21
CA GLU A 136 1.29 11.53 17.58
C GLU A 136 1.02 10.16 18.23
N GLU A 137 0.49 9.15 17.52
CA GLU A 137 0.02 7.91 18.17
C GLU A 137 0.91 6.68 17.94
N THR A 138 1.51 6.53 16.76
CA THR A 138 2.31 5.35 16.42
C THR A 138 3.40 5.77 15.45
N THR A 139 4.59 6.02 15.98
CA THR A 139 5.79 6.40 15.22
C THR A 139 6.71 5.20 14.95
N ASN A 140 6.46 4.06 15.62
CA ASN A 140 7.24 2.83 15.47
C ASN A 140 6.34 1.70 14.98
N PHE A 141 6.87 0.88 14.08
CA PHE A 141 6.12 -0.18 13.40
C PHE A 141 6.85 -1.52 13.53
N ASP A 142 6.08 -2.61 13.53
CA ASP A 142 6.63 -3.96 13.54
C ASP A 142 7.42 -4.29 12.27
N SER A 143 6.98 -3.70 11.15
CA SER A 143 7.62 -3.80 9.84
C SER A 143 7.48 -2.50 9.06
N VAL A 144 8.57 -2.08 8.43
CA VAL A 144 8.57 -1.00 7.44
C VAL A 144 9.06 -1.57 6.11
N VAL A 145 8.29 -1.36 5.05
CA VAL A 145 8.65 -1.72 3.67
C VAL A 145 8.36 -0.54 2.78
N MET A 146 9.14 -0.35 1.71
CA MET A 146 8.90 0.74 0.78
C MET A 146 9.53 0.48 -0.57
N ASN A 147 8.92 1.04 -1.61
CA ASN A 147 9.50 1.19 -2.94
C ASN A 147 9.44 2.67 -3.33
N PRO A 148 10.41 3.49 -2.88
CA PRO A 148 10.36 4.93 -3.08
C PRO A 148 10.47 5.31 -4.56
N PRO A 149 10.00 6.51 -4.94
CA PRO A 149 10.04 6.98 -6.31
C PRO A 149 11.47 7.09 -6.84
N TYR A 150 11.69 6.60 -8.06
CA TYR A 150 13.03 6.59 -8.67
C TYR A 150 13.43 7.99 -9.16
N SER A 151 14.57 8.49 -8.68
CA SER A 151 15.17 9.77 -9.11
C SER A 151 14.30 11.02 -8.89
N LEU A 152 13.35 10.96 -7.96
CA LEU A 152 12.59 12.15 -7.57
C LEU A 152 13.51 13.15 -6.86
N LYS A 153 13.45 14.41 -7.26
CA LYS A 153 14.12 15.50 -6.53
C LYS A 153 13.23 15.93 -5.38
N TRP A 154 13.85 16.23 -4.25
CA TRP A 154 13.19 16.77 -3.07
C TRP A 154 13.87 18.08 -2.68
N SER A 155 13.21 18.87 -1.82
CA SER A 155 13.63 20.21 -1.42
C SER A 155 15.02 20.24 -0.78
N ALA A 156 15.31 19.26 0.08
CA ALA A 156 16.54 19.19 0.88
C ALA A 156 16.84 20.53 1.58
N ASP A 157 15.79 21.17 2.12
CA ASP A 157 15.92 22.44 2.83
C ASP A 157 16.88 22.29 4.01
N LYS A 158 17.73 23.30 4.24
CA LYS A 158 18.65 23.32 5.38
C LYS A 158 17.90 23.28 6.70
N GLY A 159 16.66 23.75 6.75
CA GLY A 159 15.80 23.67 7.92
C GLY A 159 15.59 22.23 8.43
N PHE A 160 15.73 21.22 7.56
CA PHE A 160 15.64 19.81 7.97
C PHE A 160 16.84 19.31 8.77
N LEU A 161 17.98 20.02 8.77
CA LEU A 161 19.16 19.63 9.57
C LEU A 161 18.99 19.95 11.06
N ASP A 162 18.20 20.99 11.36
CA ASP A 162 17.91 21.43 12.72
C ASP A 162 16.58 20.86 13.23
N ASP A 163 15.98 19.96 12.44
CA ASP A 163 14.70 19.36 12.76
C ASP A 163 14.88 18.31 13.88
N PRO A 164 14.18 18.46 15.02
CA PRO A 164 14.30 17.54 16.14
C PRO A 164 13.51 16.23 15.98
N ARG A 165 12.76 16.06 14.87
CA ARG A 165 12.14 14.78 14.49
C ARG A 165 13.18 13.66 14.37
#